data_AF-A0A7C2LCG2-F1
#
_entry.id   AF-A0A7C2LCG2-F1
#
_cell.length_a   1.000
_cell.length_b   1.000
_cell.length_c   1.000
_cell.angle_alpha   90.00
_cell.angle_beta   90.00
_cell.angle_gamma   90.00
#
_symmetry.space_group_name_H-M   'P 1'
#
loop_
_entity.id
_entity.type
_entity.pdbx_description
1 polymer ?
#
loop_
_entity_poly.entity_id
_entity_poly.type
_entity_poly.pdbx_seq_one_letter_code
_entity_poly.pdbx_strand_id
1 'polypeptide(L)'
;MSYHIEQRLDELFSPKNSGGMRVFLFAKFYEEMLREYFEQSGYQVLPGKPRIFWSKISVPSNALSDNHRRLINKLKTLRESRSHCTPDGLFLCGRDYFVWEAKNWVQELYPSPFADRVWDFAWLLAKQADYNGRSYDLSGFIISWWERENGMDEALAEVRRCVYPLHVELVITKDVLRECIEAQYDWYLSLMDRKRENINQFFDVLLGR
;
A
#
# COMPACT_ATOMS: atom_id res chain seq x y z
N MET A 1 -35.42 0.61 5.40
CA MET A 1 -34.00 0.81 5.03
C MET A 1 -33.05 -0.21 5.66
N SER A 2 -33.39 -0.88 6.78
CA SER A 2 -32.47 -1.84 7.44
C SER A 2 -32.38 -3.23 6.77
N TYR A 3 -33.47 -3.74 6.18
CA TYR A 3 -33.50 -5.09 5.59
C TYR A 3 -32.45 -5.33 4.48
N HIS A 4 -32.14 -4.32 3.68
CA HIS A 4 -31.14 -4.39 2.61
C HIS A 4 -29.69 -4.28 3.11
N ILE A 5 -29.50 -3.65 4.28
CA ILE A 5 -28.20 -3.57 4.95
C ILE A 5 -27.94 -4.91 5.65
N GLU A 6 -28.93 -5.45 6.35
CA GLU A 6 -28.87 -6.76 7.01
C GLU A 6 -28.55 -7.89 6.02
N GLN A 7 -29.24 -7.97 4.87
CA GLN A 7 -28.92 -8.97 3.84
C GLN A 7 -27.49 -8.85 3.29
N ARG A 8 -26.97 -7.62 3.12
CA ARG A 8 -25.59 -7.41 2.65
C ARG A 8 -24.55 -7.76 3.70
N LEU A 9 -24.84 -7.53 4.98
CA LEU A 9 -23.98 -7.95 6.08
C LEU A 9 -23.98 -9.47 6.20
N ASP A 10 -25.14 -10.14 6.11
CA ASP A 10 -25.24 -11.60 6.13
C ASP A 10 -24.48 -12.25 4.97
N GLU A 11 -24.50 -11.64 3.78
CA GLU A 11 -23.67 -12.08 2.65
C GLU A 11 -22.17 -11.86 2.90
N LEU A 12 -21.77 -10.70 3.45
CA LEU A 12 -20.37 -10.38 3.79
C LEU A 12 -19.80 -11.31 4.87
N PHE A 13 -20.62 -11.62 5.90
CA PHE A 13 -20.26 -12.47 7.03
C PHE A 13 -20.59 -13.94 6.81
N SER A 14 -21.15 -14.31 5.65
CA SER A 14 -21.40 -15.70 5.32
C SER A 14 -20.09 -16.51 5.41
N PRO A 15 -20.15 -17.79 5.83
CA PRO A 15 -18.97 -18.63 5.96
C PRO A 15 -18.11 -18.68 4.69
N LYS A 16 -18.72 -18.54 3.50
CA LYS A 16 -18.05 -18.50 2.20
C LYS A 16 -17.24 -17.21 1.95
N ASN A 17 -17.65 -16.08 2.52
CA ASN A 17 -16.97 -14.78 2.38
C ASN A 17 -16.09 -14.41 3.60
N SER A 18 -16.23 -15.15 4.70
CA SER A 18 -15.49 -14.94 5.95
C SER A 18 -13.96 -14.93 5.78
N GLY A 19 -13.41 -15.73 4.86
CA GLY A 19 -11.97 -15.75 4.56
C GLY A 19 -11.48 -14.47 3.91
N GLY A 20 -12.19 -13.95 2.91
CA GLY A 20 -11.82 -12.72 2.22
C GLY A 20 -11.92 -11.48 3.12
N MET A 21 -12.95 -11.42 3.96
CA MET A 21 -13.10 -10.31 4.90
C MET A 21 -12.02 -10.31 5.99
N ARG A 22 -11.63 -11.49 6.49
CA ARG A 22 -10.50 -11.62 7.43
C ARG A 22 -9.20 -11.11 6.82
N VAL A 23 -8.90 -11.51 5.58
CA VAL A 23 -7.68 -11.06 4.87
C VAL A 23 -7.69 -9.55 4.63
N PHE A 24 -8.85 -8.97 4.28
CA PHE A 24 -8.99 -7.53 4.11
C PHE A 24 -8.77 -6.76 5.42
N LEU A 25 -9.44 -7.19 6.50
CA LEU A 25 -9.28 -6.58 7.83
C LEU A 25 -7.85 -6.70 8.34
N PHE A 26 -7.22 -7.86 8.11
CA PHE A 26 -5.81 -8.09 8.39
C PHE A 26 -4.95 -7.05 7.64
N ALA A 27 -5.06 -6.95 6.32
CA ALA A 27 -4.29 -6.01 5.53
C ALA A 27 -4.48 -4.55 5.97
N LYS A 28 -5.71 -4.16 6.34
CA LYS A 28 -6.04 -2.82 6.83
C LYS A 28 -5.44 -2.52 8.20
N PHE A 29 -5.47 -3.47 9.11
CA PHE A 29 -4.84 -3.33 10.42
C PHE A 29 -3.34 -3.02 10.29
N TYR A 30 -2.62 -3.77 9.44
CA TYR A 30 -1.19 -3.51 9.22
C TYR A 30 -0.92 -2.22 8.45
N GLU A 31 -1.80 -1.80 7.55
CA GLU A 31 -1.70 -0.49 6.91
C GLU A 31 -1.71 0.62 7.96
N GLU A 32 -2.62 0.56 8.93
CA GLU A 32 -2.72 1.59 9.98
C GLU A 32 -1.52 1.57 10.94
N MET A 33 -1.07 0.39 11.36
CA MET A 33 0.14 0.25 12.17
C MET A 33 1.36 0.82 11.46
N LEU A 34 1.54 0.50 10.17
CA LEU A 34 2.65 1.03 9.38
C LEU A 34 2.60 2.55 9.28
N ARG A 35 1.41 3.16 9.13
CA ARG A 35 1.27 4.63 9.16
C ARG A 35 1.79 5.21 10.48
N GLU A 36 1.40 4.65 11.61
CA GLU A 36 1.89 5.12 12.93
C GLU A 36 3.40 4.90 13.09
N TYR A 37 3.93 3.77 12.61
CA TYR A 37 5.38 3.52 12.59
C TYR A 37 6.14 4.54 11.74
N PHE A 38 5.65 4.88 10.55
CA PHE A 38 6.27 5.87 9.69
C PHE A 38 6.28 7.27 10.33
N GLU A 39 5.22 7.63 11.06
CA GLU A 39 5.19 8.88 11.84
C GLU A 39 6.28 8.93 12.91
N GLN A 40 6.51 7.84 13.63
CA GLN A 40 7.62 7.74 14.58
C GLN A 40 9.00 7.76 13.91
N SER A 41 9.08 7.35 12.65
CA SER A 41 10.31 7.29 11.85
C SER A 41 10.64 8.59 11.10
N GLY A 42 9.92 9.68 11.37
CA GLY A 42 10.18 11.01 10.81
C GLY A 42 9.41 11.34 9.53
N TYR A 43 8.52 10.46 9.06
CA TYR A 43 7.60 10.78 7.97
C TYR A 43 6.33 11.46 8.50
N GLN A 44 5.83 12.46 7.80
CA GLN A 44 4.46 12.93 7.99
C GLN A 44 3.53 12.19 7.02
N VAL A 45 2.55 11.45 7.56
CA VAL A 45 1.54 10.77 6.76
C VAL A 45 0.43 11.75 6.39
N LEU A 46 0.29 12.08 5.10
CA LEU A 46 -0.75 13.02 4.67
C LEU A 46 -2.13 12.36 4.68
N PRO A 47 -3.18 13.04 5.19
CA PRO A 47 -4.51 12.46 5.31
C PRO A 47 -5.15 12.24 3.95
N GLY A 48 -5.81 11.09 3.75
CA GLY A 48 -6.42 10.73 2.46
C GLY A 48 -5.45 9.99 1.53
N LYS A 49 -5.82 9.87 0.25
CA LYS A 49 -5.04 9.10 -0.74
C LYS A 49 -4.63 9.96 -1.93
N PRO A 50 -3.37 9.86 -2.40
CA PRO A 50 -2.96 10.53 -3.63
C PRO A 50 -3.55 9.85 -4.86
N ARG A 51 -3.45 10.51 -6.01
CA ARG A 51 -3.74 9.95 -7.33
C ARG A 51 -2.53 10.07 -8.23
N ILE A 52 -2.26 9.03 -9.01
CA ILE A 52 -1.25 9.06 -10.06
C ILE A 52 -1.97 8.90 -11.39
N PHE A 53 -1.98 9.97 -12.18
CA PHE A 53 -2.62 9.98 -13.49
C PHE A 53 -1.69 9.40 -14.55
N TRP A 54 -2.13 8.37 -15.27
CA TRP A 54 -1.28 7.70 -16.26
C TRP A 54 -0.91 8.59 -17.42
N SER A 55 -1.77 9.54 -17.78
CA SER A 55 -1.53 10.54 -18.82
C SER A 55 -0.39 11.51 -18.47
N LYS A 56 -0.11 11.72 -17.17
CA LYS A 56 0.96 12.61 -16.70
C LYS A 56 2.34 11.94 -16.65
N ILE A 57 2.42 10.62 -16.81
CA ILE A 57 3.70 9.90 -16.79
C ILE A 57 4.38 10.03 -18.16
N SER A 58 5.65 10.39 -18.24
CA SER A 58 6.38 10.30 -19.52
C SER A 58 6.78 8.85 -19.78
N VAL A 59 6.43 8.30 -20.94
CA VAL A 59 6.83 6.93 -21.30
C VAL A 59 8.30 6.93 -21.70
N PRO A 60 9.18 6.17 -21.03
CA PRO A 60 10.57 6.06 -21.45
C PRO A 60 10.68 5.55 -22.89
N SER A 61 11.54 6.18 -23.69
CA SER A 61 11.78 5.77 -25.09
C SER A 61 12.49 4.44 -25.19
N ASN A 62 13.41 4.16 -24.26
CA ASN A 62 14.19 2.93 -24.20
C ASN A 62 14.00 2.22 -22.86
N ALA A 63 13.80 0.91 -22.91
CA ALA A 63 13.81 0.06 -21.73
C ALA A 63 15.26 -0.27 -21.34
N LEU A 64 15.52 -0.36 -20.04
CA LEU A 64 16.84 -0.67 -19.47
C LEU A 64 17.06 -2.16 -19.20
N SER A 65 16.00 -2.95 -19.36
CA SER A 65 15.92 -4.40 -19.19
C SER A 65 14.55 -4.90 -19.65
N ASP A 66 14.35 -6.22 -19.68
CA ASP A 66 13.04 -6.82 -19.99
C ASP A 66 11.99 -6.56 -18.89
N ASN A 67 12.42 -6.53 -17.63
CA ASN A 67 11.58 -6.14 -16.50
C ASN A 67 11.13 -4.68 -16.60
N HIS A 68 12.03 -3.76 -16.97
CA HIS A 68 11.65 -2.38 -17.24
C HIS A 68 10.70 -2.28 -18.45
N ARG A 69 10.91 -3.09 -19.49
CA ARG A 69 10.00 -3.17 -20.64
C ARG A 69 8.60 -3.63 -20.22
N ARG A 70 8.51 -4.63 -19.32
CA ARG A 70 7.25 -5.09 -18.73
C ARG A 70 6.53 -3.96 -17.99
N LEU A 71 7.24 -3.20 -17.17
CA LEU A 71 6.70 -2.05 -16.45
C LEU A 71 6.16 -0.97 -17.41
N ILE A 72 6.90 -0.65 -18.47
CA ILE A 72 6.49 0.30 -19.53
C ILE A 72 5.24 -0.20 -20.25
N ASN A 73 5.20 -1.48 -20.62
CA ASN A 73 4.04 -2.06 -21.29
C ASN A 73 2.81 -2.07 -20.38
N LYS A 74 2.99 -2.33 -19.08
CA LYS A 74 1.91 -2.23 -18.09
C LYS A 74 1.32 -0.82 -18.05
N LEU A 75 2.15 0.22 -18.06
CA LEU A 75 1.69 1.61 -18.14
C LEU A 75 0.84 1.86 -19.40
N LYS A 76 1.29 1.38 -20.57
CA LYS A 76 0.56 1.55 -21.83
C LYS A 76 -0.83 0.92 -21.76
N THR A 77 -0.93 -0.33 -21.31
CA THR A 77 -2.22 -1.01 -21.13
C THR A 77 -3.12 -0.31 -20.10
N LEU A 78 -2.55 0.23 -19.03
CA LEU A 78 -3.33 0.93 -18.01
C LEU A 78 -3.93 2.25 -18.50
N ARG A 79 -3.27 2.96 -19.44
CA ARG A 79 -3.79 4.19 -20.06
C ARG A 79 -5.05 3.97 -20.88
N GLU A 80 -5.17 2.80 -21.48
CA GLU A 80 -6.33 2.43 -22.31
C GLU A 80 -7.55 2.05 -21.44
N SER A 81 -7.31 1.57 -20.21
CA SER A 81 -8.37 1.01 -19.36
C SER A 81 -8.85 1.93 -18.25
N ARG A 82 -8.03 2.85 -17.75
CA ARG A 82 -8.40 3.79 -16.67
C ARG A 82 -7.54 5.06 -16.73
N SER A 83 -7.92 6.10 -15.99
CA SER A 83 -7.19 7.38 -15.99
C SER A 83 -6.08 7.47 -14.95
N HIS A 84 -6.22 6.77 -13.81
CA HIS A 84 -5.29 6.86 -12.68
C HIS A 84 -5.24 5.58 -11.84
N CYS A 85 -4.28 5.49 -10.92
CA CYS A 85 -4.40 4.70 -9.69
C CYS A 85 -4.46 5.59 -8.45
N THR A 86 -4.80 4.96 -7.34
CA THR A 86 -4.84 5.55 -6.01
C THR A 86 -3.95 4.70 -5.10
N PRO A 87 -2.67 5.09 -4.89
CA PRO A 87 -1.79 4.46 -3.90
C PRO A 87 -2.36 4.53 -2.48
N ASP A 88 -1.78 3.77 -1.55
CA ASP A 88 -2.28 3.73 -0.17
C ASP A 88 -2.01 5.02 0.60
N GLY A 89 -0.89 5.71 0.34
CA GLY A 89 -0.61 6.98 1.00
C GLY A 89 0.35 7.89 0.24
N LEU A 90 0.44 9.13 0.73
CA LEU A 90 1.45 10.10 0.36
C LEU A 90 2.13 10.55 1.65
N PHE A 91 3.44 10.38 1.73
CA PHE A 91 4.23 10.76 2.89
C PHE A 91 5.13 11.95 2.55
N LEU A 92 5.44 12.76 3.56
CA LEU A 92 6.36 13.87 3.48
C LEU A 92 7.50 13.65 4.49
N CYS A 93 8.75 13.66 4.05
CA CYS A 93 9.92 13.64 4.93
C CYS A 93 10.76 14.89 4.67
N GLY A 94 10.82 15.81 5.62
CA GLY A 94 11.41 17.14 5.39
C GLY A 94 10.65 17.90 4.31
N ARG A 95 11.21 17.97 3.09
CA ARG A 95 10.59 18.61 1.90
C ARG A 95 10.27 17.62 0.79
N ASP A 96 10.56 16.35 1.00
CA ASP A 96 10.52 15.30 -0.01
C ASP A 96 9.22 14.49 0.08
N TYR A 97 8.55 14.30 -1.05
CA TYR A 97 7.29 13.56 -1.13
C TYR A 97 7.50 12.13 -1.62
N PHE A 98 6.86 11.18 -0.94
CA PHE A 98 6.95 9.75 -1.23
C PHE A 98 5.57 9.14 -1.39
N VAL A 99 5.35 8.43 -2.50
CA VAL A 99 4.16 7.61 -2.65
C VAL A 99 4.36 6.30 -1.89
N TRP A 100 3.35 5.90 -1.13
CA TRP A 100 3.37 4.66 -0.37
C TRP A 100 2.32 3.67 -0.86
N GLU A 101 2.72 2.40 -0.96
CA GLU A 101 1.85 1.26 -1.29
C GLU A 101 2.12 0.12 -0.29
N ALA A 102 1.06 -0.40 0.31
CA ALA A 102 1.14 -1.47 1.30
C ALA A 102 0.62 -2.79 0.73
N LYS A 103 1.52 -3.74 0.50
CA LYS A 103 1.18 -5.11 0.06
C LYS A 103 1.40 -6.09 1.21
N ASN A 104 0.54 -5.95 2.22
CA ASN A 104 0.52 -6.79 3.43
C ASN A 104 -0.16 -8.14 3.21
N TRP A 105 0.11 -8.79 2.08
CA TRP A 105 -0.48 -10.09 1.76
C TRP A 105 0.33 -11.19 2.45
N VAL A 106 -0.34 -11.98 3.28
CA VAL A 106 0.24 -13.19 3.88
C VAL A 106 0.55 -14.15 2.74
N GLN A 107 1.82 -14.34 2.42
CA GLN A 107 2.27 -15.04 1.21
C GLN A 107 1.80 -16.50 1.19
N GLU A 108 1.69 -17.15 2.36
CA GLU A 108 1.18 -18.51 2.49
C GLU A 108 -0.30 -18.62 2.07
N LEU A 109 -1.06 -17.53 2.15
CA LEU A 109 -2.47 -17.47 1.75
C LEU A 109 -2.63 -16.88 0.34
N TYR A 110 -1.67 -16.07 -0.11
CA TYR A 110 -1.72 -15.38 -1.38
C TYR A 110 -0.31 -15.21 -1.98
N PRO A 111 0.23 -16.26 -2.63
CA PRO A 111 1.59 -16.24 -3.17
C PRO A 111 1.68 -15.20 -4.27
N SER A 112 2.49 -14.19 -4.00
CA SER A 112 2.65 -13.02 -4.84
C SER A 112 4.08 -12.54 -4.64
N PRO A 113 5.09 -13.19 -5.25
CA PRO A 113 6.49 -12.83 -5.05
C PRO A 113 6.80 -11.40 -5.50
N PHE A 114 7.57 -10.66 -4.72
CA PHE A 114 7.97 -9.29 -5.00
C PHE A 114 8.66 -9.16 -6.34
N ALA A 115 9.63 -10.04 -6.61
CA ALA A 115 10.43 -10.02 -7.84
C ALA A 115 9.58 -10.13 -9.11
N ASP A 116 8.40 -10.77 -9.02
CA ASP A 116 7.48 -10.89 -10.13
C ASP A 116 6.48 -9.73 -10.19
N ARG A 117 6.07 -9.20 -9.04
CA ARG A 117 4.89 -8.34 -8.91
C ARG A 117 5.21 -6.86 -8.94
N VAL A 118 6.40 -6.47 -8.51
CA VAL A 118 6.84 -5.07 -8.53
C VAL A 118 6.78 -4.47 -9.93
N TRP A 119 6.99 -5.29 -10.97
CA TRP A 119 6.93 -4.85 -12.38
C TRP A 119 5.51 -4.59 -12.90
N ASP A 120 4.47 -4.94 -12.14
CA ASP A 120 3.09 -4.56 -12.44
C ASP A 120 2.73 -3.18 -11.88
N PHE A 121 3.60 -2.58 -11.07
CA PHE A 121 3.39 -1.29 -10.41
C PHE A 121 3.79 -0.13 -11.32
N ALA A 122 3.05 0.07 -12.41
CA ALA A 122 3.31 1.12 -13.41
C ALA A 122 3.46 2.53 -12.82
N TRP A 123 2.92 2.78 -11.63
CA TRP A 123 3.10 4.03 -10.90
C TRP A 123 4.56 4.30 -10.47
N LEU A 124 5.44 3.29 -10.47
CA LEU A 124 6.88 3.46 -10.26
C LEU A 124 7.55 4.36 -11.31
N LEU A 125 6.91 4.55 -12.47
CA LEU A 125 7.38 5.48 -13.50
C LEU A 125 6.91 6.92 -13.26
N ALA A 126 6.03 7.17 -12.29
CA ALA A 126 5.50 8.50 -12.02
C ALA A 126 6.58 9.42 -11.43
N LYS A 127 6.59 10.68 -11.86
CA LYS A 127 7.41 11.74 -11.25
C LYS A 127 6.60 12.67 -10.36
N GLN A 128 5.27 12.57 -10.42
CA GLN A 128 4.35 13.43 -9.69
C GLN A 128 3.17 12.62 -9.14
N ALA A 129 2.65 13.06 -8.00
CA ALA A 129 1.37 12.61 -7.47
C ALA A 129 0.43 13.81 -7.28
N ASP A 130 -0.85 13.61 -7.55
CA ASP A 130 -1.89 14.58 -7.27
C ASP A 130 -2.49 14.33 -5.88
N TYR A 131 -2.59 15.36 -5.07
CA TYR A 131 -3.12 15.30 -3.73
C TYR A 131 -3.88 16.60 -3.42
N ASN A 132 -5.14 16.48 -3.01
CA ASN A 132 -6.04 17.61 -2.76
C ASN A 132 -6.06 18.66 -3.90
N GLY A 133 -6.07 18.19 -5.15
CA GLY A 133 -6.15 19.03 -6.34
C GLY A 133 -4.85 19.76 -6.70
N ARG A 134 -3.72 19.40 -6.06
CA ARG A 134 -2.39 19.93 -6.38
C ARG A 134 -1.46 18.79 -6.77
N SER A 135 -0.57 19.05 -7.72
CA SER A 135 0.46 18.10 -8.13
C SER A 135 1.75 18.38 -7.36
N TYR A 136 2.35 17.32 -6.82
CA TYR A 136 3.61 17.35 -6.06
C TYR A 136 4.65 16.50 -6.78
N ASP A 137 5.86 17.01 -6.90
CA ASP A 137 7.00 16.25 -7.39
C ASP A 137 7.40 15.20 -6.36
N LEU A 138 7.63 13.98 -6.84
CA LEU A 138 8.04 12.86 -5.99
C LEU A 138 9.56 12.85 -5.85
N SER A 139 10.02 12.54 -4.65
CA SER A 139 11.41 12.19 -4.36
C SER A 139 11.60 10.67 -4.35
N GLY A 140 10.52 9.91 -4.18
CA GLY A 140 10.60 8.46 -4.22
C GLY A 140 9.31 7.70 -3.94
N PHE A 141 9.49 6.42 -3.65
CA PHE A 141 8.44 5.48 -3.33
C PHE A 141 8.81 4.66 -2.09
N ILE A 142 7.81 4.33 -1.28
CA ILE A 142 7.94 3.42 -0.16
C ILE A 142 7.00 2.24 -0.45
N ILE A 143 7.55 1.04 -0.46
CA ILE A 143 6.81 -0.19 -0.65
C ILE A 143 6.84 -0.96 0.66
N SER A 144 5.69 -1.20 1.27
CA SER A 144 5.60 -2.13 2.38
C SER A 144 5.24 -3.51 1.85
N TRP A 145 6.01 -4.51 2.27
CA TRP A 145 5.85 -5.90 1.85
C TRP A 145 5.80 -6.82 3.05
N TRP A 146 5.02 -7.90 2.99
CA TRP A 146 4.77 -8.74 4.16
C TRP A 146 6.04 -9.33 4.77
N GLU A 147 6.88 -9.99 3.96
CA GLU A 147 8.09 -10.68 4.42
C GLU A 147 9.18 -10.70 3.37
N ARG A 148 10.41 -11.04 3.76
CA ARG A 148 11.55 -11.15 2.83
C ARG A 148 11.44 -12.43 2.01
N GLU A 149 11.82 -12.32 0.74
CA GLU A 149 11.75 -13.41 -0.23
C GLU A 149 13.06 -13.52 -1.02
N ASN A 150 13.34 -14.69 -1.58
CA ASN A 150 14.50 -14.89 -2.46
C ASN A 150 14.35 -14.05 -3.74
N GLY A 151 15.43 -13.41 -4.20
CA GLY A 151 15.43 -12.57 -5.40
C GLY A 151 14.89 -11.15 -5.19
N MET A 152 14.45 -10.81 -3.98
CA MET A 152 13.86 -9.51 -3.66
C MET A 152 14.88 -8.38 -3.73
N ASP A 153 16.10 -8.60 -3.23
CA ASP A 153 17.16 -7.59 -3.21
C ASP A 153 17.67 -7.28 -4.62
N GLU A 154 17.82 -8.29 -5.47
CA GLU A 154 18.18 -8.14 -6.89
C GLU A 154 17.09 -7.37 -7.65
N ALA A 155 15.82 -7.73 -7.45
CA ALA A 155 14.69 -7.02 -8.05
C ALA A 155 14.63 -5.57 -7.57
N LEU A 156 14.83 -5.31 -6.27
CA LEU A 156 14.83 -3.95 -5.72
C LEU A 156 15.98 -3.10 -6.29
N ALA A 157 17.18 -3.67 -6.42
CA ALA A 157 18.32 -3.01 -7.04
C ALA A 157 18.02 -2.65 -8.51
N GLU A 158 17.39 -3.57 -9.25
CA GLU A 158 16.99 -3.31 -10.63
C GLU A 158 15.91 -2.21 -10.71
N VAL A 159 14.90 -2.24 -9.85
CA VAL A 159 13.86 -1.21 -9.78
C VAL A 159 14.48 0.16 -9.53
N ARG A 160 15.38 0.28 -8.54
CA ARG A 160 16.09 1.54 -8.21
C ARG A 160 16.84 2.10 -9.41
N ARG A 161 17.53 1.24 -10.17
CA ARG A 161 18.21 1.63 -11.42
C ARG A 161 17.21 2.16 -12.47
N CYS A 162 16.03 1.56 -12.56
CA CYS A 162 15.03 1.93 -13.57
C CYS A 162 14.31 3.24 -13.28
N VAL A 163 14.15 3.62 -12.00
CA VAL A 163 13.35 4.79 -11.61
C VAL A 163 14.18 6.00 -11.19
N TYR A 164 15.51 5.88 -11.17
CA TYR A 164 16.46 6.96 -10.90
C TYR A 164 16.07 8.28 -11.62
N PRO A 165 16.18 9.46 -10.97
CA PRO A 165 16.76 9.71 -9.65
C PRO A 165 15.82 9.47 -8.45
N LEU A 166 14.63 8.88 -8.66
CA LEU A 166 13.70 8.63 -7.55
C LEU A 166 14.23 7.53 -6.63
N HIS A 167 14.06 7.74 -5.33
CA HIS A 167 14.40 6.76 -4.31
C HIS A 167 13.33 5.65 -4.22
N VAL A 168 13.74 4.44 -3.86
CA VAL A 168 12.81 3.35 -3.54
C VAL A 168 13.22 2.70 -2.23
N GLU A 169 12.35 2.80 -1.25
CA GLU A 169 12.45 2.15 0.04
C GLU A 169 11.55 0.91 0.08
N LEU A 170 12.07 -0.18 0.62
CA LEU A 170 11.32 -1.41 0.86
C LEU A 170 11.29 -1.65 2.36
N VAL A 171 10.08 -1.71 2.91
CA VAL A 171 9.84 -1.93 4.34
C VAL A 171 9.17 -3.29 4.52
N ILE A 172 9.75 -4.13 5.36
CA ILE A 172 9.23 -5.47 5.62
C ILE A 172 8.28 -5.41 6.83
N THR A 173 6.99 -5.61 6.59
CA THR A 173 5.93 -5.49 7.60
C THR A 173 6.14 -6.43 8.78
N LYS A 174 6.59 -7.68 8.55
CA LYS A 174 6.94 -8.61 9.64
C LYS A 174 8.12 -8.15 10.50
N ASP A 175 9.08 -7.44 9.92
CA ASP A 175 10.22 -6.91 10.66
C ASP A 175 9.78 -5.75 11.56
N VAL A 176 8.98 -4.82 11.02
CA VAL A 176 8.35 -3.72 11.80
C VAL A 176 7.49 -4.29 12.93
N LEU A 177 6.68 -5.31 12.64
CA LEU A 177 5.86 -5.99 13.62
C LEU A 177 6.66 -6.55 14.79
N ARG A 178 7.74 -7.27 14.48
CA ARG A 178 8.61 -7.85 15.49
C ARG A 178 9.23 -6.75 16.35
N GLU A 179 9.71 -5.68 15.73
CA GLU A 179 10.25 -4.52 16.45
C GLU A 179 9.21 -3.88 17.38
N CYS A 180 8.00 -3.63 16.88
CA CYS A 180 6.91 -3.09 17.69
C CYS A 180 6.53 -4.01 18.87
N ILE A 181 6.48 -5.32 18.65
CA ILE A 181 6.16 -6.29 19.70
C ILE A 181 7.28 -6.36 20.75
N GLU A 182 8.54 -6.34 20.33
CA GLU A 182 9.70 -6.51 21.22
C GLU A 182 10.04 -5.22 21.98
N ALA A 183 9.98 -4.07 21.32
CA ALA A 183 10.39 -2.78 21.88
C ALA A 183 9.23 -1.93 22.42
N GLN A 184 8.00 -2.15 21.93
CA GLN A 184 6.83 -1.34 22.24
C GLN A 184 5.57 -2.19 22.48
N TYR A 185 5.70 -3.28 23.24
CA TYR A 185 4.63 -4.25 23.48
C TYR A 185 3.31 -3.62 23.96
N ASP A 186 3.38 -2.72 24.95
CA ASP A 186 2.19 -2.06 25.50
C ASP A 186 1.50 -1.15 24.46
N TRP A 187 2.28 -0.49 23.60
CA TRP A 187 1.73 0.28 22.48
C TRP A 187 1.01 -0.64 21.47
N TYR A 188 1.62 -1.79 21.14
CA TYR A 188 1.01 -2.75 20.23
C TYR A 188 -0.32 -3.30 20.78
N LEU A 189 -0.39 -3.63 22.07
CA LEU A 189 -1.63 -4.05 22.72
C LEU A 189 -2.67 -2.91 22.72
N SER A 190 -2.27 -1.69 23.06
CA SER A 190 -3.17 -0.52 23.03
C SER A 190 -3.73 -0.27 21.63
N LEU A 191 -2.91 -0.41 20.59
CA LEU A 191 -3.33 -0.32 19.20
C LEU A 191 -4.38 -1.41 18.89
N MET A 192 -4.12 -2.66 19.26
CA MET A 192 -5.06 -3.77 19.08
C MET A 192 -6.40 -3.52 19.78
N ASP A 193 -6.36 -3.06 21.04
CA ASP A 193 -7.56 -2.78 21.83
C ASP A 193 -8.37 -1.62 21.24
N ARG A 194 -7.72 -0.52 20.87
CA ARG A 194 -8.35 0.62 20.19
C ARG A 194 -9.00 0.21 18.87
N LYS A 195 -8.37 -0.68 18.10
CA LYS A 195 -8.97 -1.18 16.85
C LYS A 195 -10.17 -2.07 17.11
N ARG A 196 -10.11 -2.94 18.13
CA ARG A 196 -11.26 -3.72 18.56
C ARG A 196 -12.43 -2.81 18.98
N GLU A 197 -12.15 -1.77 19.74
CA GLU A 197 -13.16 -0.78 20.17
C GLU A 197 -13.77 -0.02 18.98
N ASN A 198 -12.95 0.45 18.03
CA ASN A 198 -13.43 1.13 16.82
C ASN A 198 -14.37 0.23 15.99
N ILE A 199 -14.05 -1.07 15.89
CA ILE A 199 -14.90 -2.04 15.20
C ILE A 199 -16.23 -2.20 15.95
N ASN A 200 -16.18 -2.35 17.27
CA ASN A 200 -17.39 -2.46 18.09
C ASN A 200 -18.27 -1.21 17.94
N GLN A 201 -17.69 -0.01 18.07
CA GLN A 201 -18.40 1.26 17.91
C GLN A 201 -19.02 1.40 16.51
N PHE A 202 -18.30 1.00 15.46
CA PHE A 202 -18.85 1.00 14.10
C PHE A 202 -20.09 0.12 14.00
N PHE A 203 -20.08 -1.08 14.59
CA PHE A 203 -21.24 -1.96 14.60
C PHE A 203 -22.36 -1.46 15.50
N ASP A 204 -22.06 -0.87 16.65
CA ASP A 204 -23.08 -0.27 17.52
C ASP A 204 -23.82 0.85 16.78
N VAL A 205 -23.10 1.75 16.10
CA VAL A 205 -23.69 2.79 15.25
C VAL A 205 -24.51 2.19 14.11
N LEU A 206 -23.98 1.16 13.43
CA LEU A 206 -24.66 0.51 12.31
C LEU A 206 -25.96 -0.18 12.74
N LEU A 207 -25.98 -0.73 13.96
CA LEU A 207 -27.11 -1.45 14.55
C LEU A 207 -28.05 -0.55 15.38
N GLY A 208 -27.72 0.74 15.50
CA GLY A 208 -28.51 1.71 16.27
C GLY A 208 -28.52 1.46 17.79
N ARG A 209 -27.40 0.97 18.33
CA ARG A 209 -27.17 0.78 19.77
C ARG A 209 -26.46 1.96 20.41
#